data_AF-A0A9D7CCB9-F1
#
_entry.id   AF-A0A9D7CCB9-F1
#
_cell.length_a   1.000
_cell.length_b   1.000
_cell.length_c   1.000
_cell.angle_alpha   90.00
_cell.angle_beta   90.00
_cell.angle_gamma   90.00
#
_symmetry.space_group_name_H-M   'P 1'
#
loop_
_entity.id
_entity.type
_entity.pdbx_description
1 polymer ?
#
loop_
_entity_poly.entity_id
_entity_poly.type
_entity_poly.pdbx_seq_one_letter_code
_entity_poly.pdbx_strand_id
1 'polypeptide(L)'
;MHPSPTQVAALFAGIGGIEAGLHRAGLDTGLLCEIDAGAVAVLEERFPGVPIQLDVAGLKTSHLKGVDLLTAGFPCQDLSQAGQTKGMGGDQSSLVLHVFRLLERRRVPWVMLENVPFMLQLGRGHALAAIVSEFERLGYHWAYRVIDSRAFGLPQRRQRIYFLAARNDDPRTILFSGNEPPEPVLPSRKERAFGFYWTEGSRGLGWAPDAVPTLKGGSTVGIASPPAIWLPDGRFIQPDIRDAERMQGFDADWTAPAETVARTGHRWKLVGNAVTVNVAEWIGQQFGIRSGRTDLSSTEVAPERSWPRVAWNVGEGRRTTTEIGAWPVARASTPLPRFLEWEGRPLSERATRGFLSRFRKSTLTRPEGFLEALEAHLRSVSGEDSSRAGAKNGRRSATAAA
;
A
#
# COMPACT_ATOMS: atom_id res chain seq x y z
N MET A 1 -5.94 -5.53 -32.91
CA MET A 1 -5.77 -5.50 -31.44
C MET A 1 -4.45 -6.17 -31.11
N HIS A 2 -3.65 -5.57 -30.22
CA HIS A 2 -2.42 -6.20 -29.75
C HIS A 2 -2.72 -7.34 -28.75
N PRO A 3 -1.91 -8.41 -28.74
CA PRO A 3 -2.06 -9.49 -27.77
C PRO A 3 -1.86 -8.96 -26.34
N SER A 4 -2.44 -9.65 -25.36
CA SER A 4 -2.20 -9.38 -23.93
C SER A 4 -0.70 -9.56 -23.63
N PRO A 5 -0.11 -8.73 -22.74
CA PRO A 5 1.28 -8.88 -22.35
C PRO A 5 1.50 -10.24 -21.70
N THR A 6 2.65 -10.85 -21.99
CA THR A 6 2.99 -12.18 -21.44
C THR A 6 4.24 -12.13 -20.57
N GLN A 7 5.21 -11.28 -20.92
CA GLN A 7 6.49 -11.18 -20.22
C GLN A 7 6.64 -9.86 -19.45
N VAL A 8 6.89 -9.98 -18.15
CA VAL A 8 6.98 -8.86 -17.20
C VAL A 8 8.43 -8.62 -16.78
N ALA A 9 8.82 -7.34 -16.73
CA ALA A 9 10.02 -6.91 -16.01
C ALA A 9 9.63 -5.94 -14.90
N ALA A 10 10.07 -6.23 -13.67
CA ALA A 10 9.73 -5.44 -12.50
C ALA A 10 10.90 -4.61 -12.00
N LEU A 11 10.71 -3.29 -11.92
CA LEU A 11 11.63 -2.37 -11.27
C LEU A 11 11.12 -2.02 -9.89
N PHE A 12 12.02 -1.92 -8.90
CA PHE A 12 11.64 -1.67 -7.51
C PHE A 12 10.63 -2.74 -7.03
N ALA A 13 10.95 -4.01 -7.30
CA ALA A 13 10.02 -5.12 -7.15
C ALA A 13 9.58 -5.32 -5.67
N GLY A 14 10.38 -4.85 -4.71
CA GLY A 14 10.15 -5.09 -3.30
C GLY A 14 10.02 -6.59 -3.05
N ILE A 15 8.94 -7.00 -2.39
CA ILE A 15 8.65 -8.42 -2.14
C ILE A 15 7.76 -9.07 -3.21
N GLY A 16 7.68 -8.49 -4.42
CA GLY A 16 7.00 -9.10 -5.56
C GLY A 16 5.48 -9.01 -5.51
N GLY A 17 4.93 -7.94 -4.94
CA GLY A 17 3.47 -7.79 -4.78
C GLY A 17 2.72 -7.60 -6.09
N ILE A 18 3.31 -6.85 -7.03
CA ILE A 18 2.76 -6.72 -8.39
C ILE A 18 2.88 -8.06 -9.10
N GLU A 19 4.06 -8.67 -9.01
CA GLU A 19 4.47 -9.85 -9.77
C GLU A 19 3.65 -11.08 -9.36
N ALA A 20 3.43 -11.27 -8.05
CA ALA A 20 2.55 -12.32 -7.54
C ALA A 20 1.11 -12.18 -8.06
N GLY A 21 0.60 -10.94 -8.13
CA GLY A 21 -0.74 -10.68 -8.65
C GLY A 21 -0.83 -10.94 -10.15
N LEU A 22 0.12 -10.42 -10.93
CA LEU A 22 0.18 -10.65 -12.37
C LEU A 22 0.38 -12.14 -12.72
N HIS A 23 1.16 -12.87 -11.92
CA HIS A 23 1.31 -14.32 -12.08
C HIS A 23 -0.01 -15.08 -11.86
N ARG A 24 -0.79 -14.71 -10.83
CA ARG A 24 -2.15 -15.25 -10.62
C ARG A 24 -3.10 -14.95 -11.79
N ALA A 25 -2.82 -13.90 -12.56
CA ALA A 25 -3.56 -13.55 -13.77
C ALA A 25 -3.00 -14.18 -15.07
N GLY A 26 -1.95 -14.99 -14.99
CA GLY A 26 -1.35 -15.70 -16.12
C GLY A 26 -0.24 -14.96 -16.87
N LEU A 27 0.36 -13.93 -16.27
CA LEU A 27 1.54 -13.23 -16.83
C LEU A 27 2.81 -13.73 -16.15
N ASP A 28 3.89 -13.91 -16.92
CA ASP A 28 5.15 -14.44 -16.41
C ASP A 28 6.15 -13.32 -16.14
N THR A 29 6.86 -13.42 -15.01
CA THR A 29 7.91 -12.47 -14.66
C THR A 29 9.27 -12.99 -15.12
N GLY A 30 9.88 -12.28 -16.07
CA GLY A 30 11.16 -12.65 -16.68
C GLY A 30 12.36 -11.86 -16.13
N LEU A 31 12.13 -10.79 -15.38
CA LEU A 31 13.18 -9.97 -14.78
C LEU A 31 12.67 -9.25 -13.53
N LEU A 32 13.49 -9.25 -12.48
CA LEU A 32 13.26 -8.48 -11.26
C LEU A 32 14.42 -7.51 -11.04
N CYS A 33 14.14 -6.34 -10.48
CA CYS A 33 15.15 -5.38 -10.05
C CYS A 33 14.83 -4.82 -8.65
N GLU A 34 15.67 -5.13 -7.67
CA GLU A 34 15.48 -4.75 -6.26
C GLU A 34 16.82 -4.69 -5.52
N ILE A 35 17.02 -3.65 -4.70
CA ILE A 35 18.28 -3.37 -4.01
C ILE A 35 18.26 -3.76 -2.52
N ASP A 36 17.08 -3.81 -1.90
CA ASP A 36 16.93 -4.18 -0.49
C ASP A 36 17.19 -5.69 -0.32
N ALA A 37 18.27 -6.04 0.39
CA ALA A 37 18.68 -7.43 0.56
C ALA A 37 17.59 -8.34 1.16
N GLY A 38 16.77 -7.82 2.08
CA GLY A 38 15.66 -8.59 2.65
C GLY A 38 14.55 -8.84 1.64
N ALA A 39 14.30 -7.88 0.75
CA ALA A 39 13.38 -8.05 -0.37
C ALA A 39 13.92 -9.04 -1.40
N VAL A 40 15.21 -8.96 -1.75
CA VAL A 40 15.89 -9.91 -2.65
C VAL A 40 15.79 -11.34 -2.12
N ALA A 41 16.06 -11.59 -0.84
CA ALA A 41 15.92 -12.92 -0.25
C ALA A 41 14.48 -13.48 -0.37
N VAL A 42 13.46 -12.61 -0.30
CA VAL A 42 12.06 -13.02 -0.56
C VAL A 42 11.86 -13.33 -2.03
N LEU A 43 12.36 -12.49 -2.94
CA LEU A 43 12.21 -12.69 -4.38
C LEU A 43 12.88 -13.98 -4.87
N GLU A 44 14.08 -14.31 -4.37
CA GLU A 44 14.80 -15.54 -4.72
C GLU A 44 13.99 -16.80 -4.37
N GLU A 45 13.33 -16.80 -3.20
CA GLU A 45 12.49 -17.91 -2.76
C GLU A 45 11.16 -17.97 -3.51
N ARG A 46 10.52 -16.81 -3.74
CA ARG A 46 9.15 -16.74 -4.29
C ARG A 46 9.08 -16.76 -5.81
N PHE A 47 10.17 -16.40 -6.48
CA PHE A 47 10.28 -16.39 -7.95
C PHE A 47 11.56 -17.13 -8.40
N PRO A 48 11.64 -18.45 -8.12
CA PRO A 48 12.85 -19.22 -8.37
C PRO A 48 13.21 -19.22 -9.87
N GLY A 49 14.48 -18.99 -10.15
CA GLY A 49 15.01 -18.98 -11.52
C GLY A 49 14.78 -17.66 -12.29
N VAL A 50 14.06 -16.69 -11.73
CA VAL A 50 13.92 -15.36 -12.35
C VAL A 50 15.18 -14.52 -12.08
N PRO A 51 15.84 -13.97 -13.11
CA PRO A 51 17.01 -13.11 -12.90
C PRO A 51 16.69 -11.86 -12.08
N ILE A 52 17.51 -11.58 -11.06
CA ILE A 52 17.39 -10.39 -10.20
C ILE A 52 18.58 -9.46 -10.47
N GLN A 53 18.29 -8.19 -10.71
CA GLN A 53 19.27 -7.10 -10.82
C GLN A 53 19.15 -6.22 -9.57
N LEU A 54 20.27 -5.77 -9.01
CA LEU A 54 20.21 -5.03 -7.74
C LEU A 54 19.89 -3.56 -7.93
N ASP A 55 20.69 -2.87 -8.74
CA ASP A 55 20.59 -1.42 -8.93
C ASP A 55 19.97 -1.06 -10.28
N VAL A 56 18.85 -0.33 -10.23
CA VAL A 56 18.13 0.18 -11.40
C VAL A 56 18.99 1.13 -12.25
N ALA A 57 19.97 1.82 -11.65
CA ALA A 57 20.91 2.67 -12.37
C ALA A 57 21.83 1.85 -13.27
N GLY A 58 22.24 0.66 -12.81
CA GLY A 58 23.04 -0.31 -13.56
C GLY A 58 22.24 -1.08 -14.62
N LEU A 59 20.91 -1.06 -14.56
CA LEU A 59 20.08 -1.83 -15.48
C LEU A 59 20.24 -1.35 -16.93
N LYS A 60 20.53 -2.29 -17.83
CA LYS A 60 20.70 -2.05 -19.27
C LYS A 60 19.44 -2.42 -20.06
N THR A 61 19.24 -1.77 -21.20
CA THR A 61 18.09 -2.00 -22.11
C THR A 61 18.10 -3.37 -22.79
N SER A 62 19.23 -4.07 -22.77
CA SER A 62 19.34 -5.46 -23.22
C SER A 62 18.53 -6.42 -22.35
N HIS A 63 18.40 -6.14 -21.05
CA HIS A 63 17.59 -6.95 -20.13
C HIS A 63 16.08 -6.84 -20.41
N LEU A 64 15.66 -5.78 -21.10
CA LEU A 64 14.26 -5.56 -21.46
C LEU A 64 13.89 -6.18 -22.83
N LYS A 65 14.76 -7.01 -23.43
CA LYS A 65 14.46 -7.68 -24.70
C LYS A 65 13.36 -8.72 -24.47
N GLY A 66 12.27 -8.62 -25.23
CA GLY A 66 11.13 -9.54 -25.14
C GLY A 66 10.16 -9.23 -23.99
N VAL A 67 10.35 -8.13 -23.27
CA VAL A 67 9.41 -7.66 -22.24
C VAL A 67 8.23 -6.95 -22.90
N ASP A 68 7.02 -7.32 -22.49
CA ASP A 68 5.76 -6.72 -22.95
C ASP A 68 5.21 -5.71 -21.94
N LEU A 69 5.47 -5.94 -20.64
CA LEU A 69 5.01 -5.12 -19.53
C LEU A 69 6.17 -4.79 -18.59
N LEU A 70 6.46 -3.50 -18.41
CA LEU A 70 7.40 -3.02 -17.41
C LEU A 70 6.62 -2.48 -16.20
N THR A 71 6.89 -2.99 -15.00
CA THR A 71 6.23 -2.55 -13.76
C THR A 71 7.22 -1.74 -12.90
N ALA A 72 6.72 -0.75 -12.15
CA ALA A 72 7.53 0.00 -11.19
C ALA A 72 6.71 0.56 -10.01
N GLY A 73 6.92 0.01 -8.82
CA GLY A 73 6.43 0.53 -7.53
C GLY A 73 7.47 1.43 -6.85
N PHE A 74 7.81 2.55 -7.47
CA PHE A 74 9.02 3.30 -7.11
C PHE A 74 8.82 4.22 -5.89
N PRO A 75 9.90 4.56 -5.14
CA PRO A 75 9.80 5.40 -3.95
C PRO A 75 9.21 6.80 -4.21
N CYS A 76 8.16 7.17 -3.46
CA CYS A 76 7.50 8.48 -3.57
C CYS A 76 8.38 9.66 -3.12
N GLN A 77 9.38 9.42 -2.27
CA GLN A 77 10.17 10.48 -1.63
C GLN A 77 10.99 11.30 -2.64
N ASP A 78 11.39 10.67 -3.75
CA ASP A 78 12.26 11.28 -4.77
C ASP A 78 11.49 12.07 -5.84
N LEU A 79 10.15 12.03 -5.83
CA LEU A 79 9.33 12.73 -6.82
C LEU A 79 9.35 14.25 -6.65
N SER A 80 9.67 14.73 -5.45
CA SER A 80 9.81 16.17 -5.18
C SER A 80 10.95 16.80 -5.99
N GLN A 81 11.97 16.01 -6.32
CA GLN A 81 13.11 16.40 -7.15
C GLN A 81 12.75 16.40 -8.64
N ALA A 82 11.98 15.40 -9.11
CA ALA A 82 11.51 15.32 -10.50
C ALA A 82 10.62 16.51 -10.91
N GLY A 83 9.84 17.07 -9.98
CA GLY A 83 9.02 18.27 -10.24
C GLY A 83 9.81 19.58 -10.28
N GLN A 84 11.07 19.58 -9.82
CA GLN A 84 11.93 20.77 -9.71
C GLN A 84 12.98 20.85 -10.81
N THR A 85 13.06 19.88 -11.72
CA THR A 85 14.06 19.86 -12.80
C THR A 85 13.78 20.90 -13.89
N LYS A 86 13.99 22.18 -13.54
CA LYS A 86 14.57 23.20 -14.43
C LYS A 86 16.09 23.20 -14.18
N GLY A 87 16.81 22.29 -14.83
CA GLY A 87 18.28 22.22 -14.76
C GLY A 87 18.79 20.81 -14.52
N MET A 88 19.22 20.14 -15.59
CA MET A 88 19.95 18.87 -15.52
C MET A 88 21.39 19.16 -15.05
N GLY A 89 21.62 19.14 -13.74
CA GLY A 89 22.96 19.40 -13.17
C GLY A 89 23.14 19.09 -11.68
N GLY A 90 22.40 18.13 -11.12
CA GLY A 90 22.60 17.68 -9.73
C GLY A 90 22.74 16.16 -9.65
N ASP A 91 23.68 15.67 -8.83
CA ASP A 91 24.09 14.27 -8.68
C ASP A 91 23.04 13.30 -8.07
N GLN A 92 21.77 13.73 -7.98
CA GLN A 92 20.68 12.95 -7.38
C GLN A 92 19.47 13.01 -8.32
N SER A 93 19.48 12.17 -9.36
CA SER A 93 18.33 12.02 -10.27
C SER A 93 17.23 11.18 -9.62
N SER A 94 15.98 11.65 -9.66
CA SER A 94 14.82 10.91 -9.15
C SER A 94 14.74 9.49 -9.74
N LEU A 95 14.48 8.46 -8.91
CA LEU A 95 14.52 7.06 -9.32
C LEU A 95 13.60 6.71 -10.50
N VAL A 96 12.47 7.40 -10.63
CA VAL A 96 11.55 7.24 -11.77
C VAL A 96 12.20 7.59 -13.11
N LEU A 97 13.22 8.46 -13.13
CA LEU A 97 13.95 8.81 -14.34
C LEU A 97 14.70 7.62 -14.94
N HIS A 98 15.06 6.61 -14.14
CA HIS A 98 15.64 5.38 -14.69
C HIS A 98 14.62 4.57 -15.50
N VAL A 99 13.32 4.67 -15.20
CA VAL A 99 12.26 4.10 -16.04
C VAL A 99 12.31 4.76 -17.42
N PHE A 100 12.28 6.10 -17.47
CA PHE A 100 12.31 6.84 -18.73
C PHE A 100 13.62 6.65 -19.51
N ARG A 101 14.78 6.63 -18.83
CA ARG A 101 16.09 6.30 -19.41
C ARG A 101 16.07 4.97 -20.17
N LEU A 102 15.39 3.96 -19.63
CA LEU A 102 15.25 2.66 -20.28
C LEU A 102 14.28 2.73 -21.47
N LEU A 103 13.13 3.38 -21.28
CA LEU A 103 12.09 3.51 -22.31
C LEU A 103 12.51 4.35 -23.52
N GLU A 104 13.38 5.35 -23.33
CA GLU A 104 13.95 6.15 -24.43
C GLU A 104 14.68 5.29 -25.46
N ARG A 105 15.37 4.25 -25.00
CA ARG A 105 16.18 3.36 -25.83
C ARG A 105 15.41 2.11 -26.26
N ARG A 106 14.48 1.62 -25.43
CA ARG A 106 13.60 0.50 -25.74
C ARG A 106 12.21 0.76 -25.18
N ARG A 107 11.31 1.18 -26.06
CA ARG A 107 9.90 1.37 -25.73
C ARG A 107 9.21 0.02 -25.53
N VAL A 108 8.91 -0.33 -24.28
CA VAL A 108 8.14 -1.52 -23.89
C VAL A 108 6.66 -1.28 -24.22
N PRO A 109 5.89 -2.26 -24.75
CA PRO A 109 4.48 -2.06 -25.13
C PRO A 109 3.61 -1.45 -24.03
N TRP A 110 3.73 -1.97 -22.81
CA TRP A 110 3.01 -1.52 -21.64
C TRP A 110 3.93 -1.15 -20.48
N VAL A 111 3.53 -0.13 -19.72
CA VAL A 111 4.20 0.27 -18.49
C VAL A 111 3.16 0.44 -17.39
N MET A 112 3.40 -0.16 -16.23
CA MET A 112 2.58 0.01 -15.04
C MET A 112 3.39 0.67 -13.93
N LEU A 113 2.92 1.82 -13.43
CA LEU A 113 3.48 2.46 -12.25
C LEU A 113 2.49 2.37 -11.09
N GLU A 114 3.02 2.19 -9.88
CA GLU A 114 2.26 2.32 -8.64
C GLU A 114 2.86 3.43 -7.78
N ASN A 115 2.01 4.22 -7.13
CA ASN A 115 2.45 5.14 -6.11
C ASN A 115 1.36 5.48 -5.07
N VAL A 116 1.72 6.28 -4.07
CA VAL A 116 0.75 6.84 -3.11
C VAL A 116 -0.06 7.98 -3.75
N PRO A 117 -1.34 8.19 -3.37
CA PRO A 117 -2.17 9.27 -3.90
C PRO A 117 -1.62 10.67 -3.64
N PHE A 118 -0.70 10.81 -2.67
CA PHE A 118 -0.03 12.08 -2.38
C PHE A 118 0.76 12.62 -3.59
N MET A 119 1.18 11.74 -4.52
CA MET A 119 1.80 12.15 -5.79
C MET A 119 0.94 13.16 -6.57
N LEU A 120 -0.40 13.05 -6.52
CA LEU A 120 -1.32 13.92 -7.26
C LEU A 120 -1.20 15.40 -6.89
N GLN A 121 -0.72 15.71 -5.68
CA GLN A 121 -0.58 17.07 -5.15
C GLN A 121 0.89 17.47 -4.92
N LEU A 122 1.83 16.55 -5.11
CA LEU A 122 3.24 16.80 -4.84
C LEU A 122 3.79 17.88 -5.77
N GLY A 123 4.48 18.87 -5.18
CA GLY A 123 4.95 20.03 -5.91
C GLY A 123 3.81 20.77 -6.61
N ARG A 124 2.63 20.88 -5.98
CA ARG A 124 1.42 21.48 -6.58
C ARG A 124 0.98 20.80 -7.89
N GLY A 125 1.25 19.50 -8.01
CA GLY A 125 0.94 18.70 -9.20
C GLY A 125 2.05 18.66 -10.25
N HIS A 126 3.17 19.36 -10.07
CA HIS A 126 4.30 19.33 -11.01
C HIS A 126 4.95 17.95 -11.14
N ALA A 127 4.97 17.15 -10.07
CA ALA A 127 5.58 15.81 -10.11
C ALA A 127 4.85 14.87 -11.10
N LEU A 128 3.51 14.78 -11.01
CA LEU A 128 2.74 13.98 -11.97
C LEU A 128 2.77 14.61 -13.36
N ALA A 129 2.76 15.95 -13.47
CA ALA A 129 2.86 16.64 -14.75
C ALA A 129 4.16 16.25 -15.51
N ALA A 130 5.28 16.15 -14.81
CA ALA A 130 6.55 15.70 -15.41
C ALA A 130 6.44 14.25 -15.93
N ILE A 131 5.88 13.34 -15.14
CA ILE A 131 5.70 11.93 -15.51
C ILE A 131 4.84 11.78 -16.76
N VAL A 132 3.65 12.41 -16.79
CA VAL A 132 2.75 12.30 -17.95
C VAL A 132 3.35 12.94 -19.19
N SER A 133 4.09 14.05 -19.03
CA SER A 133 4.75 14.72 -20.16
C SER A 133 5.86 13.83 -20.76
N GLU A 134 6.60 13.09 -19.93
CA GLU A 134 7.59 12.13 -20.42
C GLU A 134 6.96 10.94 -21.15
N PHE A 135 5.85 10.38 -20.65
CA PHE A 135 5.12 9.35 -21.38
C PHE A 135 4.57 9.87 -22.72
N GLU A 136 3.97 11.07 -22.72
CA GLU A 136 3.47 11.73 -23.93
C GLU A 136 4.60 11.99 -24.93
N ARG A 137 5.75 12.51 -24.48
CA ARG A 137 6.96 12.72 -25.31
C ARG A 137 7.47 11.41 -25.92
N LEU A 138 7.40 10.31 -25.17
CA LEU A 138 7.77 8.99 -25.64
C LEU A 138 6.71 8.34 -26.54
N GLY A 139 5.57 8.99 -26.73
CA GLY A 139 4.46 8.54 -27.58
C GLY A 139 3.67 7.40 -26.93
N TYR A 140 3.41 7.47 -25.63
CA TYR A 140 2.50 6.57 -24.93
C TYR A 140 1.15 7.23 -24.70
N HIS A 141 0.08 6.47 -24.91
CA HIS A 141 -1.19 6.73 -24.26
C HIS A 141 -1.08 6.36 -22.79
N TRP A 142 -1.82 7.03 -21.92
CA TRP A 142 -1.82 6.72 -20.50
C TRP A 142 -3.20 6.90 -19.87
N ALA A 143 -3.47 6.13 -18.83
CA ALA A 143 -4.57 6.35 -17.91
C ALA A 143 -4.11 6.01 -16.49
N TYR A 144 -4.72 6.64 -15.48
CA TYR A 144 -4.53 6.24 -14.10
C TYR A 144 -5.84 6.28 -13.32
N ARG A 145 -5.88 5.49 -12.24
CA ARG A 145 -6.99 5.46 -11.28
C ARG A 145 -6.44 5.26 -9.88
N VAL A 146 -6.96 6.01 -8.91
CA VAL A 146 -6.73 5.69 -7.50
C VAL A 146 -7.67 4.57 -7.07
N ILE A 147 -7.11 3.45 -6.60
CA ILE A 147 -7.86 2.25 -6.19
C ILE A 147 -7.66 2.01 -4.69
N ASP A 148 -8.74 1.61 -3.99
CA ASP A 148 -8.72 1.21 -2.59
C ASP A 148 -8.64 -0.32 -2.46
N SER A 149 -7.68 -0.83 -1.68
CA SER A 149 -7.49 -2.29 -1.52
C SER A 149 -8.69 -2.98 -0.87
N ARG A 150 -9.53 -2.24 -0.15
CA ARG A 150 -10.78 -2.76 0.43
C ARG A 150 -11.79 -3.21 -0.61
N ALA A 151 -11.71 -2.70 -1.85
CA ALA A 151 -12.49 -3.20 -2.99
C ALA A 151 -12.33 -4.70 -3.20
N PHE A 152 -11.19 -5.25 -2.77
CA PHE A 152 -10.82 -6.64 -2.98
C PHE A 152 -11.06 -7.52 -1.73
N GLY A 153 -11.82 -7.03 -0.74
CA GLY A 153 -12.17 -7.78 0.47
C GLY A 153 -11.12 -7.74 1.58
N LEU A 154 -10.02 -7.00 1.38
CA LEU A 154 -8.92 -6.90 2.35
C LEU A 154 -9.24 -5.86 3.44
N PRO A 155 -9.06 -6.17 4.74
CA PRO A 155 -9.34 -5.24 5.84
C PRO A 155 -8.18 -4.25 6.06
N GLN A 156 -7.76 -3.57 4.99
CA GLN A 156 -6.72 -2.54 5.01
C GLN A 156 -7.16 -1.32 4.21
N ARG A 157 -7.33 -0.17 4.86
CA ARG A 157 -7.58 1.10 4.16
C ARG A 157 -6.29 1.57 3.49
N ARG A 158 -6.09 1.14 2.24
CA ARG A 158 -4.91 1.43 1.41
C ARG A 158 -5.36 1.90 0.04
N GLN A 159 -5.18 3.19 -0.20
CA GLN A 159 -5.40 3.80 -1.52
C GLN A 159 -4.07 4.01 -2.23
N ARG A 160 -4.02 3.68 -3.52
CA ARG A 160 -2.84 3.80 -4.38
C ARG A 160 -3.24 4.25 -5.78
N ILE A 161 -2.39 5.07 -6.40
CA ILE A 161 -2.53 5.41 -7.82
C ILE A 161 -1.90 4.27 -8.62
N TYR A 162 -2.68 3.70 -9.53
CA TYR A 162 -2.20 2.77 -10.54
C TYR A 162 -2.25 3.49 -11.88
N PHE A 163 -1.11 3.58 -12.54
CA PHE A 163 -0.91 4.29 -13.81
C PHE A 163 -0.50 3.26 -14.86
N LEU A 164 -1.25 3.19 -15.97
CA LEU A 164 -0.90 2.37 -17.12
C LEU A 164 -0.59 3.27 -18.31
N ALA A 165 0.54 2.99 -18.96
CA ALA A 165 0.90 3.57 -20.24
C ALA A 165 0.96 2.47 -21.30
N ALA A 166 0.48 2.76 -22.51
CA ALA A 166 0.52 1.86 -23.65
C ALA A 166 1.02 2.58 -24.91
N ARG A 167 1.79 1.88 -25.74
CA ARG A 167 2.25 2.43 -27.04
C ARG A 167 1.14 2.57 -28.07
N ASN A 168 0.30 1.54 -28.18
CA ASN A 168 -0.65 1.37 -29.28
C ASN A 168 -2.05 0.95 -28.82
N ASP A 169 -2.30 0.94 -27.51
CA ASP A 169 -3.57 0.52 -26.91
C ASP A 169 -4.17 1.67 -26.09
N ASP A 170 -5.41 1.48 -25.64
CA ASP A 170 -6.10 2.38 -24.74
C ASP A 170 -6.07 1.84 -23.30
N PRO A 171 -5.27 2.43 -22.38
CA PRO A 171 -5.16 1.94 -21.01
C PRO A 171 -6.46 2.04 -20.19
N ARG A 172 -7.45 2.82 -20.65
CA ARG A 172 -8.78 2.91 -20.00
C ARG A 172 -9.53 1.59 -20.07
N THR A 173 -9.32 0.82 -21.15
CA THR A 173 -9.91 -0.52 -21.30
C THR A 173 -9.47 -1.50 -20.21
N ILE A 174 -8.42 -1.16 -19.47
CA ILE A 174 -7.90 -1.92 -18.34
C ILE A 174 -8.35 -1.27 -17.02
N LEU A 175 -7.97 -0.01 -16.78
CA LEU A 175 -8.15 0.61 -15.46
C LEU A 175 -9.58 1.08 -15.17
N PHE A 176 -10.39 1.37 -16.19
CA PHE A 176 -11.73 1.94 -16.02
C PHE A 176 -12.83 0.86 -16.07
N SER A 177 -12.46 -0.40 -15.91
CA SER A 177 -13.38 -1.50 -15.66
C SER A 177 -14.02 -1.36 -14.27
N GLY A 178 -15.35 -1.49 -14.24
CA GLY A 178 -16.15 -1.48 -13.01
C GLY A 178 -16.13 -0.17 -12.21
N ASN A 179 -17.18 0.03 -11.40
CA ASN A 179 -17.32 1.16 -10.49
C ASN A 179 -18.40 0.86 -9.45
N GLU A 180 -18.06 -0.04 -8.53
CA GLU A 180 -18.98 -0.60 -7.54
C GLU A 180 -18.64 -0.01 -6.16
N PRO A 181 -19.15 1.19 -5.83
CA PRO A 181 -18.94 1.73 -4.49
C PRO A 181 -19.49 0.74 -3.45
N PRO A 182 -18.83 0.61 -2.28
CA PRO A 182 -19.26 -0.34 -1.28
C PRO A 182 -20.61 0.12 -0.73
N GLU A 183 -21.52 -0.82 -0.50
CA GLU A 183 -22.63 -0.54 0.39
C GLU A 183 -22.06 -0.30 1.80
N PRO A 184 -22.43 0.79 2.49
CA PRO A 184 -21.89 1.11 3.81
C PRO A 184 -22.47 0.20 4.89
N VAL A 185 -22.08 -1.08 4.87
CA VAL A 185 -22.41 -2.05 5.92
C VAL A 185 -21.19 -2.18 6.83
N LEU A 186 -21.17 -1.38 7.89
CA LEU A 186 -20.22 -1.57 8.97
C LEU A 186 -20.87 -2.43 10.06
N PRO A 187 -20.16 -3.40 10.67
CA PRO A 187 -20.66 -4.13 11.82
C PRO A 187 -21.13 -3.19 12.93
N SER A 188 -22.02 -3.68 13.79
CA SER A 188 -22.43 -2.92 14.97
C SER A 188 -21.20 -2.53 15.79
N ARG A 189 -21.27 -1.44 16.56
CA ARG A 189 -20.11 -0.98 17.36
C ARG A 189 -19.54 -2.08 18.26
N LYS A 190 -20.39 -3.00 18.75
CA LYS A 190 -20.04 -4.13 19.63
C LYS A 190 -19.27 -5.25 18.93
N GLU A 191 -19.24 -5.26 17.60
CA GLU A 191 -18.56 -6.29 16.79
C GLU A 191 -17.39 -5.70 16.00
N ARG A 192 -17.24 -4.37 16.02
CA ARG A 192 -16.33 -3.62 15.16
C ARG A 192 -14.98 -3.42 15.83
N ALA A 193 -13.91 -3.82 15.14
CA ALA A 193 -12.55 -3.41 15.50
C ALA A 193 -12.17 -2.07 14.85
N PHE A 194 -11.17 -1.39 15.40
CA PHE A 194 -10.63 -0.16 14.83
C PHE A 194 -9.12 -0.21 14.77
N GLY A 195 -8.57 -0.17 13.56
CA GLY A 195 -7.14 0.04 13.38
C GLY A 195 -6.75 1.52 13.45
N PHE A 196 -5.58 1.81 14.02
CA PHE A 196 -5.03 3.16 14.15
C PHE A 196 -3.52 3.17 14.37
N TYR A 197 -2.85 4.30 14.09
CA TYR A 197 -1.43 4.48 14.40
C TYR A 197 -1.25 5.12 15.78
N TRP A 198 -0.88 4.30 16.75
CA TRP A 198 -0.59 4.73 18.12
C TRP A 198 0.68 5.60 18.22
N THR A 199 1.60 5.56 17.25
CA THR A 199 2.79 6.41 17.19
C THR A 199 2.49 7.84 16.71
N GLU A 200 1.32 8.07 16.13
CA GLU A 200 0.83 9.39 15.72
C GLU A 200 -0.13 9.92 16.80
N GLY A 201 -0.30 11.24 16.95
CA GLY A 201 -1.03 11.75 18.12
C GLY A 201 -1.57 13.18 18.08
N SER A 202 -1.17 14.00 17.11
CA SER A 202 -1.65 15.39 17.05
C SER A 202 -2.19 15.83 15.68
N ARG A 203 -1.91 15.09 14.60
CA ARG A 203 -2.27 15.50 13.22
C ARG A 203 -3.24 14.53 12.52
N GLY A 204 -3.42 13.32 13.07
CA GLY A 204 -4.34 12.29 12.57
C GLY A 204 -3.89 10.88 12.99
N LEU A 205 -4.81 10.03 13.42
CA LEU A 205 -4.52 8.64 13.82
C LEU A 205 -4.71 7.61 12.70
N GLY A 206 -5.32 8.06 11.61
CA GLY A 206 -5.68 7.18 10.51
C GLY A 206 -6.74 6.15 10.89
N TRP A 207 -7.72 6.47 11.75
CA TRP A 207 -8.83 5.57 12.13
C TRP A 207 -9.37 4.78 10.95
N ALA A 208 -9.36 3.45 11.07
CA ALA A 208 -9.87 2.52 10.10
C ALA A 208 -10.93 1.63 10.78
N PRO A 209 -12.23 1.94 10.61
CA PRO A 209 -13.30 1.08 11.11
C PRO A 209 -13.27 -0.26 10.37
N ASP A 210 -13.25 -1.35 11.14
CA ASP A 210 -13.18 -2.75 10.68
C ASP A 210 -12.06 -3.04 9.67
N ALA A 211 -10.96 -2.29 9.78
CA ALA A 211 -9.78 -2.41 8.95
C ALA A 211 -8.57 -1.87 9.71
N VAL A 212 -7.37 -2.12 9.20
CA VAL A 212 -6.18 -1.38 9.62
C VAL A 212 -5.95 -0.16 8.71
N PRO A 213 -5.29 0.90 9.18
CA PRO A 213 -4.81 1.96 8.30
C PRO A 213 -3.76 1.39 7.33
N THR A 214 -3.42 2.13 6.28
CA THR A 214 -2.34 1.74 5.35
C THR A 214 -1.09 1.33 6.13
N LEU A 215 -0.61 0.10 5.92
CA LEU A 215 0.63 -0.39 6.51
C LEU A 215 1.81 0.46 6.04
N LYS A 216 2.68 0.87 6.97
CA LYS A 216 3.83 1.75 6.70
C LYS A 216 5.12 0.95 6.79
N GLY A 217 6.06 1.24 5.88
CA GLY A 217 7.38 0.61 5.91
C GLY A 217 8.25 1.00 7.12
N GLY A 218 7.84 1.96 7.93
CA GLY A 218 8.55 2.39 9.13
C GLY A 218 8.40 3.89 9.40
N SER A 219 8.92 4.35 10.53
CA SER A 219 9.06 5.78 10.82
C SER A 219 10.25 6.38 10.04
N THR A 220 10.39 7.71 10.04
CA THR A 220 11.56 8.42 9.49
C THR A 220 12.90 7.92 10.07
N VAL A 221 12.87 7.24 11.22
CA VAL A 221 14.04 6.69 11.92
C VAL A 221 14.24 5.18 11.60
N GLY A 222 13.50 4.63 10.64
CA GLY A 222 13.64 3.24 10.20
C GLY A 222 13.06 2.20 11.18
N ILE A 223 12.25 2.63 12.16
CA ILE A 223 11.64 1.72 13.14
C ILE A 223 10.31 1.21 12.61
N ALA A 224 10.20 -0.11 12.46
CA ALA A 224 8.93 -0.80 12.19
C ALA A 224 7.88 -0.38 13.22
N SER A 225 6.77 0.19 12.74
CA SER A 225 5.69 0.67 13.59
C SER A 225 4.39 0.04 13.10
N PRO A 226 4.08 -1.21 13.50
CA PRO A 226 2.80 -1.81 13.16
C PRO A 226 1.65 -0.95 13.71
N PRO A 227 0.50 -0.90 13.01
CA PRO A 227 -0.69 -0.27 13.55
C PRO A 227 -1.12 -0.99 14.84
N ALA A 228 -1.89 -0.29 15.66
CA ALA A 228 -2.65 -0.92 16.74
C ALA A 228 -4.07 -1.21 16.24
N ILE A 229 -4.70 -2.22 16.84
CA ILE A 229 -6.09 -2.58 16.64
C ILE A 229 -6.77 -2.54 18.02
N TRP A 230 -7.84 -1.78 18.10
CA TRP A 230 -8.78 -1.87 19.20
C TRP A 230 -9.84 -2.91 18.87
N LEU A 231 -9.87 -3.99 19.64
CA LEU A 231 -10.77 -5.12 19.45
C LEU A 231 -12.14 -4.89 20.13
N PRO A 232 -13.20 -5.60 19.70
CA PRO A 232 -14.53 -5.45 20.27
C PRO A 232 -14.61 -5.78 21.77
N ASP A 233 -13.73 -6.66 22.26
CA ASP A 233 -13.61 -7.03 23.67
C ASP A 233 -12.87 -5.98 24.54
N GLY A 234 -12.45 -4.87 23.94
CA GLY A 234 -11.77 -3.77 24.62
C GLY A 234 -10.24 -3.87 24.64
N ARG A 235 -9.66 -4.97 24.15
CA ARG A 235 -8.20 -5.13 24.09
C ARG A 235 -7.58 -4.26 22.99
N PHE A 236 -6.34 -3.84 23.23
CA PHE A 236 -5.50 -3.15 22.24
C PHE A 236 -4.32 -4.02 21.89
N ILE A 237 -4.22 -4.39 20.61
CA ILE A 237 -3.16 -5.28 20.11
C ILE A 237 -2.40 -4.65 18.94
N GLN A 238 -1.19 -5.15 18.69
CA GLN A 238 -0.52 -5.07 17.41
C GLN A 238 -0.75 -6.39 16.67
N PRO A 239 -1.17 -6.37 15.39
CA PRO A 239 -1.38 -7.61 14.64
C PRO A 239 -0.05 -8.35 14.45
N ASP A 240 -0.15 -9.67 14.25
CA ASP A 240 0.99 -10.48 13.81
C ASP A 240 1.42 -10.07 12.38
N ILE A 241 2.69 -10.26 12.06
CA ILE A 241 3.22 -9.93 10.72
C ILE A 241 2.56 -10.77 9.63
N ARG A 242 2.16 -12.01 9.93
CA ARG A 242 1.46 -12.91 8.99
C ARG A 242 0.08 -12.40 8.62
N ASP A 243 -0.65 -11.84 9.59
CA ASP A 243 -1.91 -11.16 9.29
C ASP A 243 -1.68 -9.90 8.45
N ALA A 244 -0.58 -9.18 8.66
CA ALA A 244 -0.24 -8.01 7.86
C ALA A 244 0.15 -8.37 6.41
N GLU A 245 0.84 -9.49 6.19
CA GLU A 245 1.10 -10.06 4.86
C GLU A 245 -0.22 -10.39 4.14
N ARG A 246 -1.14 -11.06 4.84
CA ARG A 246 -2.48 -11.38 4.32
C ARG A 246 -3.31 -10.14 4.02
N MET A 247 -3.20 -9.08 4.83
CA MET A 247 -3.84 -7.78 4.55
C MET A 247 -3.33 -7.11 3.27
N GLN A 248 -2.18 -7.52 2.74
CA GLN A 248 -1.63 -7.09 1.44
C GLN A 248 -1.94 -8.10 0.30
N GLY A 249 -2.60 -9.22 0.60
CA GLY A 249 -2.97 -10.27 -0.36
C GLY A 249 -1.95 -11.38 -0.55
N PHE A 250 -0.90 -11.42 0.28
CA PHE A 250 0.09 -12.49 0.30
C PHE A 250 -0.38 -13.66 1.18
N ASP A 251 0.25 -14.82 0.98
CA ASP A 251 0.15 -15.92 1.92
C ASP A 251 0.93 -15.62 3.21
N ALA A 252 0.58 -16.30 4.29
CA ALA A 252 1.32 -16.18 5.54
C ALA A 252 2.78 -16.63 5.36
N ASP A 253 3.69 -15.91 6.02
CA ASP A 253 5.14 -16.10 5.95
C ASP A 253 5.77 -15.82 4.58
N TRP A 254 5.07 -15.07 3.72
CA TRP A 254 5.62 -14.59 2.46
C TRP A 254 6.99 -13.93 2.62
N THR A 255 7.16 -13.09 3.66
CA THR A 255 8.40 -12.35 3.93
C THR A 255 9.37 -13.05 4.90
N ALA A 256 9.08 -14.28 5.34
CA ALA A 256 9.97 -15.03 6.23
C ALA A 256 11.41 -15.20 5.69
N PRO A 257 11.67 -15.38 4.38
CA PRO A 257 13.03 -15.46 3.85
C PRO A 257 13.91 -14.24 4.17
N ALA A 258 13.32 -13.05 4.36
CA ALA A 258 14.06 -11.84 4.71
C ALA A 258 14.82 -11.96 6.03
N GLU A 259 14.39 -12.83 6.95
CA GLU A 259 15.02 -13.03 8.25
C GLU A 259 16.39 -13.71 8.17
N THR A 260 16.71 -14.32 7.01
CA THR A 260 18.03 -14.92 6.76
C THR A 260 19.14 -13.87 6.63
N VAL A 261 18.79 -12.63 6.25
CA VAL A 261 19.73 -11.55 5.95
C VAL A 261 19.42 -10.24 6.69
N ALA A 262 18.26 -10.13 7.32
CA ALA A 262 17.83 -8.94 8.06
C ALA A 262 17.14 -9.31 9.38
N ARG A 263 17.01 -8.34 10.29
CA ARG A 263 16.28 -8.53 11.56
C ARG A 263 14.79 -8.77 11.28
N THR A 264 14.11 -9.58 12.09
CA THR A 264 12.66 -9.87 11.98
C THR A 264 11.79 -8.62 11.81
N GLY A 265 12.11 -7.52 12.49
CA GLY A 265 11.38 -6.25 12.35
C GLY A 265 11.39 -5.66 10.92
N HIS A 266 12.39 -6.01 10.10
CA HIS A 266 12.50 -5.57 8.71
C HIS A 266 11.34 -6.06 7.84
N ARG A 267 10.72 -7.19 8.16
CA ARG A 267 9.52 -7.70 7.47
C ARG A 267 8.39 -6.67 7.43
N TRP A 268 8.20 -5.89 8.49
CA TRP A 268 7.21 -4.79 8.49
C TRP A 268 7.53 -3.70 7.47
N LYS A 269 8.82 -3.42 7.24
CA LYS A 269 9.24 -2.49 6.18
C LYS A 269 8.83 -2.99 4.81
N LEU A 270 9.14 -4.25 4.55
CA LEU A 270 8.84 -4.94 3.30
C LEU A 270 7.33 -4.97 3.03
N VAL A 271 6.53 -5.44 3.99
CA VAL A 271 5.06 -5.53 3.88
C VAL A 271 4.43 -4.14 3.71
N GLY A 272 4.88 -3.12 4.45
CA GLY A 272 4.33 -1.78 4.32
C GLY A 272 4.56 -1.14 2.95
N ASN A 273 5.71 -1.41 2.34
CA ASN A 273 6.08 -0.90 1.02
C ASN A 273 5.50 -1.73 -0.14
N ALA A 274 5.12 -2.98 0.11
CA ALA A 274 4.57 -3.85 -0.93
C ALA A 274 3.29 -3.30 -1.57
N VAL A 275 3.09 -3.62 -2.85
CA VAL A 275 1.84 -3.39 -3.58
C VAL A 275 0.86 -4.52 -3.25
N THR A 276 -0.43 -4.19 -3.23
CA THR A 276 -1.50 -5.14 -2.92
C THR A 276 -1.65 -6.16 -4.05
N VAL A 277 -1.44 -7.45 -3.74
CA VAL A 277 -1.46 -8.55 -4.72
C VAL A 277 -2.79 -8.61 -5.48
N ASN A 278 -3.92 -8.53 -4.77
CA ASN A 278 -5.24 -8.63 -5.39
C ASN A 278 -5.56 -7.51 -6.39
N VAL A 279 -4.99 -6.32 -6.19
CA VAL A 279 -5.18 -5.22 -7.15
C VAL A 279 -4.39 -5.48 -8.42
N ALA A 280 -3.13 -5.94 -8.28
CA ALA A 280 -2.29 -6.30 -9.42
C ALA A 280 -2.87 -7.49 -10.20
N GLU A 281 -3.40 -8.50 -9.50
CA GLU A 281 -4.14 -9.62 -10.10
C GLU A 281 -5.33 -9.14 -10.92
N TRP A 282 -6.15 -8.23 -10.36
CA TRP A 282 -7.28 -7.67 -11.09
C TRP A 282 -6.85 -6.91 -12.35
N ILE A 283 -5.80 -6.08 -12.27
CA ILE A 283 -5.24 -5.39 -13.44
C ILE A 283 -4.76 -6.42 -14.49
N GLY A 284 -4.05 -7.46 -14.05
CA GLY A 284 -3.61 -8.58 -14.89
C GLY A 284 -4.77 -9.22 -15.66
N GLN A 285 -5.85 -9.56 -14.96
CA GLN A 285 -7.05 -10.14 -15.56
C GLN A 285 -7.71 -9.20 -16.59
N GLN A 286 -7.67 -7.89 -16.34
CA GLN A 286 -8.24 -6.91 -17.28
C GLN A 286 -7.49 -6.86 -18.62
N PHE A 287 -6.22 -7.28 -18.70
CA PHE A 287 -5.52 -7.37 -20.00
C PHE A 287 -6.12 -8.41 -20.95
N GLY A 288 -6.76 -9.47 -20.43
CA GLY A 288 -7.47 -10.46 -21.23
C GLY A 288 -8.92 -10.05 -21.54
N ILE A 289 -9.57 -9.33 -20.63
CA ILE A 289 -11.00 -8.98 -20.73
C ILE A 289 -11.22 -7.68 -21.50
N ARG A 290 -10.43 -6.63 -21.19
CA ARG A 290 -10.51 -5.29 -21.78
C ARG A 290 -11.89 -4.63 -21.70
N SER A 291 -12.60 -4.81 -20.58
CA SER A 291 -13.97 -4.30 -20.36
C SER A 291 -14.07 -2.85 -19.90
N GLY A 292 -12.94 -2.13 -19.82
CA GLY A 292 -12.91 -0.78 -19.30
C GLY A 292 -13.66 0.22 -20.18
N ARG A 293 -14.34 1.17 -19.53
CA ARG A 293 -15.17 2.16 -20.21
C ARG A 293 -14.32 3.20 -20.92
N THR A 294 -14.55 3.36 -22.22
CA THR A 294 -13.87 4.37 -23.06
C THR A 294 -14.78 5.52 -23.47
N ASP A 295 -16.09 5.27 -23.53
CA ASP A 295 -17.14 6.28 -23.74
C ASP A 295 -17.60 6.81 -22.38
N LEU A 296 -16.97 7.90 -21.94
CA LEU A 296 -17.19 8.51 -20.63
C LEU A 296 -17.42 10.01 -20.82
N SER A 297 -18.41 10.55 -20.12
CA SER A 297 -18.51 12.00 -19.96
C SER A 297 -17.23 12.50 -19.30
N SER A 298 -16.68 13.58 -19.84
CA SER A 298 -15.31 13.94 -19.50
C SER A 298 -15.05 15.43 -19.58
N THR A 299 -14.06 15.87 -18.80
CA THR A 299 -13.63 17.26 -18.73
C THR A 299 -12.11 17.33 -18.82
N GLU A 300 -11.60 18.46 -19.29
CA GLU A 300 -10.16 18.68 -19.40
C GLU A 300 -9.53 18.88 -18.03
N VAL A 301 -8.35 18.32 -17.85
CA VAL A 301 -7.57 18.46 -16.62
C VAL A 301 -6.83 19.80 -16.67
N ALA A 302 -7.23 20.72 -15.79
CA ALA A 302 -6.54 21.98 -15.53
C ALA A 302 -6.00 21.98 -14.09
N PRO A 303 -4.84 21.34 -13.81
CA PRO A 303 -4.38 21.15 -12.45
C PRO A 303 -3.67 22.43 -11.97
N GLU A 304 -4.35 23.25 -11.16
CA GLU A 304 -3.71 24.40 -10.52
C GLU A 304 -2.88 24.03 -9.28
N ARG A 305 -3.33 23.02 -8.51
CA ARG A 305 -2.67 22.57 -7.26
C ARG A 305 -2.63 21.05 -7.07
N SER A 306 -3.58 20.32 -7.65
CA SER A 306 -3.65 18.87 -7.56
C SER A 306 -4.31 18.27 -8.78
N TRP A 307 -3.87 17.08 -9.15
CA TRP A 307 -4.50 16.27 -10.20
C TRP A 307 -5.74 15.53 -9.68
N PRO A 308 -6.72 15.24 -10.55
CA PRO A 308 -7.87 14.42 -10.20
C PRO A 308 -7.44 12.98 -9.88
N ARG A 309 -8.32 12.22 -9.25
CA ARG A 309 -8.05 10.82 -8.83
C ARG A 309 -8.10 9.82 -9.98
N VAL A 310 -8.58 10.26 -11.14
CA VAL A 310 -8.67 9.50 -12.39
C VAL A 310 -8.34 10.47 -13.51
N ALA A 311 -7.45 10.11 -14.43
CA ALA A 311 -7.26 10.87 -15.66
C ALA A 311 -6.61 10.01 -16.74
N TRP A 312 -6.62 10.50 -17.97
CA TRP A 312 -5.98 9.85 -19.11
C TRP A 312 -5.57 10.85 -20.20
N ASN A 313 -4.74 10.38 -21.12
CA ASN A 313 -4.52 10.97 -22.44
C ASN A 313 -4.27 9.81 -23.41
N VAL A 314 -5.07 9.72 -24.47
CA VAL A 314 -5.02 8.63 -25.47
C VAL A 314 -4.63 9.13 -26.86
N GLY A 315 -3.72 10.10 -26.92
CA GLY A 315 -3.10 10.56 -28.17
C GLY A 315 -3.81 11.76 -28.83
N GLU A 316 -4.86 12.29 -28.22
CA GLU A 316 -5.61 13.46 -28.72
C GLU A 316 -4.99 14.81 -28.32
N GLY A 317 -3.83 14.78 -27.66
CA GLY A 317 -3.18 15.98 -27.12
C GLY A 317 -3.93 16.62 -25.94
N ARG A 318 -4.95 15.95 -25.42
CA ARG A 318 -5.80 16.43 -24.32
C ARG A 318 -5.69 15.50 -23.12
N ARG A 319 -5.49 16.10 -21.95
CA ARG A 319 -5.46 15.41 -20.66
C ARG A 319 -6.83 15.53 -20.04
N THR A 320 -7.46 14.41 -19.72
CA THR A 320 -8.90 14.36 -19.49
C THR A 320 -9.22 13.58 -18.22
N THR A 321 -10.29 13.93 -17.53
CA THR A 321 -10.78 13.28 -16.30
C THR A 321 -12.29 12.99 -16.38
N THR A 322 -12.75 12.11 -15.49
CA THR A 322 -14.17 11.78 -15.28
C THR A 322 -14.40 11.39 -13.82
N GLU A 323 -15.66 11.16 -13.46
CA GLU A 323 -16.08 10.66 -12.15
C GLU A 323 -16.11 9.13 -12.14
N ILE A 324 -14.99 8.53 -11.72
CA ILE A 324 -14.89 7.09 -11.42
C ILE A 324 -14.32 6.92 -10.02
N GLY A 325 -14.99 6.11 -9.20
CA GLY A 325 -14.62 5.87 -7.82
C GLY A 325 -13.41 4.94 -7.66
N ALA A 326 -12.93 4.83 -6.42
CA ALA A 326 -11.78 4.00 -6.08
C ALA A 326 -12.07 2.49 -5.98
N TRP A 327 -13.29 2.08 -6.33
CA TRP A 327 -13.80 0.73 -6.16
C TRP A 327 -14.13 0.14 -7.55
N PRO A 328 -13.14 -0.48 -8.23
CA PRO A 328 -13.41 -1.16 -9.49
C PRO A 328 -14.34 -2.37 -9.31
N VAL A 329 -14.32 -2.97 -8.13
CA VAL A 329 -15.13 -4.12 -7.72
C VAL A 329 -15.56 -3.95 -6.27
N ALA A 330 -16.59 -4.67 -5.83
CA ALA A 330 -17.00 -4.74 -4.43
C ALA A 330 -16.96 -6.19 -3.90
N ARG A 331 -15.76 -6.75 -3.68
CA ARG A 331 -15.62 -8.10 -3.10
C ARG A 331 -16.02 -8.07 -1.61
N ALA A 332 -16.72 -9.11 -1.17
CA ALA A 332 -17.07 -9.28 0.23
C ALA A 332 -15.82 -9.31 1.12
N SER A 333 -15.84 -8.58 2.23
CA SER A 333 -14.76 -8.55 3.21
C SER A 333 -15.08 -9.40 4.43
N THR A 334 -14.06 -10.02 5.02
CA THR A 334 -14.16 -10.63 6.34
C THR A 334 -13.95 -9.55 7.41
N PRO A 335 -14.82 -9.43 8.43
CA PRO A 335 -14.61 -8.48 9.50
C PRO A 335 -13.24 -8.65 10.15
N LEU A 336 -12.58 -7.55 10.50
CA LEU A 336 -11.18 -7.57 10.95
C LEU A 336 -10.93 -8.55 12.11
N PRO A 337 -11.77 -8.63 13.17
CA PRO A 337 -11.57 -9.61 14.24
C PRO A 337 -11.58 -11.07 13.77
N ARG A 338 -12.33 -11.38 12.71
CA ARG A 338 -12.42 -12.74 12.13
C ARG A 338 -11.35 -12.98 11.06
N PHE A 339 -10.77 -11.90 10.52
CA PHE A 339 -9.67 -12.00 9.57
C PHE A 339 -8.36 -12.37 10.26
N LEU A 340 -8.13 -11.87 11.49
CA LEU A 340 -6.92 -12.17 12.26
C LEU A 340 -6.87 -13.66 12.62
N GLU A 341 -5.83 -14.35 12.16
CA GLU A 341 -5.61 -15.77 12.46
C GLU A 341 -4.61 -15.99 13.59
N TRP A 342 -3.71 -15.03 13.81
CA TRP A 342 -2.70 -15.12 14.87
C TRP A 342 -3.01 -14.18 16.02
N GLU A 343 -2.61 -14.60 17.22
CA GLU A 343 -2.80 -13.79 18.41
C GLU A 343 -1.94 -12.52 18.33
N GLY A 344 -2.61 -11.37 18.29
CA GLY A 344 -1.95 -10.08 18.32
C GLY A 344 -1.28 -9.81 19.66
N ARG A 345 -0.14 -9.11 19.62
CA ARG A 345 0.60 -8.74 20.83
C ARG A 345 -0.08 -7.57 21.53
N PRO A 346 -0.40 -7.65 22.83
CA PRO A 346 -0.94 -6.51 23.56
C PRO A 346 -0.07 -5.26 23.41
N LEU A 347 -0.69 -4.10 23.21
CA LEU A 347 0.04 -2.84 23.19
C LEU A 347 0.71 -2.63 24.54
N SER A 348 2.04 -2.48 24.54
CA SER A 348 2.82 -2.37 25.79
C SER A 348 2.38 -1.20 26.67
N GLU A 349 2.67 -1.28 27.97
CA GLU A 349 2.40 -0.19 28.91
C GLU A 349 2.99 1.14 28.43
N ARG A 350 4.27 1.13 28.03
CA ARG A 350 4.98 2.32 27.55
C ARG A 350 4.30 2.91 26.31
N ALA A 351 3.94 2.08 25.34
CA ALA A 351 3.26 2.50 24.13
C ALA A 351 1.88 3.09 24.44
N THR A 352 1.11 2.42 25.30
CA THR A 352 -0.22 2.82 25.73
C THR A 352 -0.19 4.14 26.48
N ARG A 353 0.69 4.30 27.48
CA ARG A 353 0.85 5.54 28.27
C ARG A 353 1.28 6.71 27.40
N GLY A 354 2.25 6.49 26.51
CA GLY A 354 2.74 7.51 25.58
C GLY A 354 1.68 7.94 24.56
N PHE A 355 0.84 7.00 24.11
CA PHE A 355 -0.30 7.29 23.25
C PHE A 355 -1.42 8.03 23.99
N LEU A 356 -1.86 7.52 25.14
CA LEU A 356 -2.91 8.13 25.98
C LEU A 356 -2.60 9.58 26.32
N SER A 357 -1.35 9.89 26.70
CA SER A 357 -0.91 11.25 27.01
C SER A 357 -1.06 12.21 25.81
N ARG A 358 -0.64 11.78 24.61
CA ARG A 358 -0.80 12.56 23.37
C ARG A 358 -2.26 12.69 22.97
N PHE A 359 -3.02 11.59 23.06
CA PHE A 359 -4.41 11.53 22.65
C PHE A 359 -5.30 12.46 23.48
N ARG A 360 -5.09 12.53 24.80
CA ARG A 360 -5.81 13.47 25.70
C ARG A 360 -5.57 14.95 25.35
N LYS A 361 -4.37 15.28 24.87
CA LYS A 361 -4.00 16.65 24.45
C LYS A 361 -4.47 16.98 23.03
N SER A 362 -4.96 16.00 22.28
CA SER A 362 -5.36 16.17 20.89
C SER A 362 -6.81 16.66 20.76
N THR A 363 -7.10 17.38 19.68
CA THR A 363 -8.44 17.79 19.27
C THR A 363 -9.12 16.76 18.34
N LEU A 364 -8.57 15.55 18.26
CA LEU A 364 -9.03 14.52 17.34
C LEU A 364 -10.41 13.97 17.78
N THR A 365 -11.28 13.75 16.80
CA THR A 365 -12.55 13.05 17.01
C THR A 365 -12.31 11.65 17.54
N ARG A 366 -13.09 11.28 18.57
CA ARG A 366 -12.93 10.04 19.34
C ARG A 366 -14.07 9.07 19.00
N PRO A 367 -13.77 7.82 18.65
CA PRO A 367 -14.79 6.78 18.68
C PRO A 367 -15.35 6.62 20.10
N GLU A 368 -16.65 6.40 20.20
CA GLU A 368 -17.33 6.21 21.49
C GLU A 368 -16.76 5.00 22.25
N GLY A 369 -16.45 5.21 23.54
CA GLY A 369 -15.89 4.21 24.44
C GLY A 369 -14.39 3.96 24.28
N PHE A 370 -13.71 4.66 23.36
CA PHE A 370 -12.29 4.40 23.05
C PHE A 370 -11.38 4.77 24.21
N LEU A 371 -11.62 5.92 24.84
CA LEU A 371 -10.76 6.41 25.91
C LEU A 371 -10.87 5.53 27.15
N GLU A 372 -12.10 5.14 27.49
CA GLU A 372 -12.43 4.25 28.61
C GLU A 372 -11.78 2.88 28.42
N ALA A 373 -11.86 2.32 27.21
CA ALA A 373 -11.21 1.06 26.87
C ALA A 373 -9.68 1.17 26.93
N LEU A 374 -9.11 2.28 26.42
CA LEU A 374 -7.65 2.48 26.45
C LEU A 374 -7.11 2.62 27.88
N GLU A 375 -7.85 3.27 28.77
CA GLU A 375 -7.53 3.36 30.19
C GLU A 375 -7.66 2.01 30.90
N ALA A 376 -8.67 1.21 30.57
CA ALA A 376 -8.81 -0.14 31.08
C ALA A 376 -7.66 -1.05 30.62
N HIS A 377 -7.29 -0.95 29.34
CA HIS A 377 -6.12 -1.66 28.79
C HIS A 377 -4.84 -1.28 29.53
N LEU A 378 -4.62 0.02 29.79
CA LEU A 378 -3.45 0.48 30.54
C LEU A 378 -3.38 -0.16 31.94
N ARG A 379 -4.50 -0.22 32.68
CA ARG A 379 -4.55 -0.85 34.01
C ARG A 379 -4.18 -2.34 33.95
N SER A 380 -4.70 -3.04 32.95
CA SER A 380 -4.42 -4.46 32.72
C SER A 380 -2.94 -4.71 32.44
N VAL A 381 -2.33 -3.97 31.49
CA VAL A 381 -0.91 -4.17 31.14
C VAL A 381 0.08 -3.60 32.16
N SER A 382 -0.36 -2.71 33.06
CA SER A 382 0.47 -2.20 34.18
C SER A 382 0.45 -3.13 35.40
N GLY A 383 -0.37 -4.19 35.40
CA GLY A 383 -0.54 -5.10 36.55
C GLY A 383 -1.32 -4.50 37.73
N GLU A 384 -1.97 -3.35 37.54
CA GLU A 384 -2.77 -2.69 38.58
C GLU A 384 -4.00 -3.54 38.99
N ASP A 385 -4.58 -4.30 38.05
CA ASP A 385 -5.71 -5.19 38.34
C ASP A 385 -5.31 -6.43 39.18
N SER A 386 -4.07 -6.93 39.04
CA SER A 386 -3.51 -8.04 39.82
C SER A 386 -3.31 -7.65 41.29
N SER A 387 -2.90 -6.40 41.54
CA SER A 387 -2.64 -5.88 42.88
C SER A 387 -3.91 -5.67 43.73
N ARG A 388 -5.06 -5.38 43.09
CA ARG A 388 -6.36 -5.26 43.78
C ARG A 388 -6.97 -6.62 44.17
N ALA A 389 -6.68 -7.69 43.43
CA ALA A 389 -7.11 -9.04 43.78
C ALA A 389 -6.32 -9.60 44.98
N GLY A 390 -5.00 -9.35 45.05
CA GLY A 390 -4.17 -9.73 46.19
C GLY A 390 -4.51 -8.99 47.49
N ALA A 391 -4.87 -7.70 47.41
CA ALA A 391 -5.26 -6.89 48.57
C ALA A 391 -6.61 -7.30 49.20
N LYS A 392 -7.51 -7.97 48.45
CA LYS A 392 -8.76 -8.52 49.01
C LYS A 392 -8.58 -9.86 49.71
N ASN A 393 -7.57 -10.66 49.35
CA ASN A 393 -7.26 -11.92 50.03
C ASN A 393 -6.36 -11.76 51.27
N GLY A 394 -5.58 -10.67 51.37
CA GLY A 394 -4.73 -10.41 52.55
C GLY A 394 -5.45 -9.83 53.79
N ARG A 395 -6.76 -9.55 53.72
CA ARG A 395 -7.52 -8.95 54.83
C ARG A 395 -8.50 -9.90 55.53
N ARG A 396 -8.48 -11.21 55.23
CA ARG A 396 -9.38 -12.21 55.84
C ARG A 396 -8.72 -13.19 56.83
N SER A 397 -7.42 -13.06 57.14
CA SER A 397 -6.71 -14.03 58.00
C SER A 397 -6.17 -13.46 59.33
N ALA A 398 -6.65 -12.31 59.81
CA ALA A 398 -6.15 -11.73 61.06
C ALA A 398 -7.28 -11.23 61.98
N THR A 399 -8.14 -12.13 62.45
CA THR A 399 -8.94 -11.95 63.68
C THR A 399 -9.61 -13.27 64.09
N ALA A 400 -8.87 -14.12 64.81
CA ALA A 400 -9.43 -15.15 65.70
C ALA A 400 -8.31 -15.79 66.54
N ALA A 401 -7.82 -15.08 67.57
CA ALA A 401 -7.10 -15.66 68.71
C ALA A 401 -7.05 -14.63 69.84
N ALA A 402 -8.03 -14.70 70.74
CA ALA A 402 -7.96 -14.25 72.12
C ALA A 402 -9.02 -15.03 72.91
#